data_AF-A0A0R1VCV9-F1
#
_entry.id   AF-A0A0R1VCV9-F1
#
_cell.length_a   1.000
_cell.length_b   1.000
_cell.length_c   1.000
_cell.angle_alpha   90.00
_cell.angle_beta   90.00
_cell.angle_gamma   90.00
#
_symmetry.space_group_name_H-M   'P 1'
#
loop_
_entity.id
_entity.type
_entity.pdbx_description
1 polymer ?
#
loop_
_entity_poly.entity_id
_entity_poly.type
_entity_poly.pdbx_seq_one_letter_code
_entity_poly.pdbx_strand_id
1 'polypeptide(L)'
;MKKTILTLISTTALASGIFWSQSPTIKADSSGTVATNSNATNQQSSAQTAQSDVDSAQTAVDQAQSEYDQAQAAVNSTSAAVQNVQSQLTATSASSANTPTVTVNAAMQSATNDYLKILTNSNATSAQLSAAQQTWGQALDQGYALNSYADTDASDLATAADWTNLTTSQADELSWFAAEVINQAREQLGLVDYTGRVVVTTGAVAMAIDVANKYQNDRYTDLQHYYSGINAVASGYGLATTSGNSQYYENLAINVLWDSTGKYETTTTMADLKNQLYTAIMQMLFQDADSNYGHTVSLLGTLRYNNFVRDQTPTDQRITYLGVATDAIEADGNLYTRIHIIDITDASAYIKDQATFQAKGGETILTAPTTTTSLDASQSASLQTSLAQAQAAYQAALEKLDQAQTKLNQAQADLKAAQSQLSAADTTSSSTGSCSKSGTSNNSSSSTTIVKVIGPDGQVIGTWSLDDPNFPYRWALNNK
;
A
#
# COMPACT_ATOMS: atom_id res chain seq x y z
N MET A 1 -8.94 -24.03 -53.84
CA MET A 1 -10.35 -24.35 -54.13
C MET A 1 -11.04 -23.00 -54.37
N LYS A 2 -11.44 -22.56 -55.57
CA LYS A 2 -12.34 -23.09 -56.62
C LYS A 2 -13.82 -23.25 -56.20
N LYS A 3 -14.63 -22.22 -56.48
CA LYS A 3 -15.98 -22.18 -57.14
C LYS A 3 -16.75 -20.96 -56.58
N THR A 4 -17.11 -19.89 -57.29
CA THR A 4 -17.77 -19.65 -58.60
C THR A 4 -19.27 -20.00 -58.67
N ILE A 5 -20.08 -18.99 -59.08
CA ILE A 5 -21.16 -19.02 -60.11
C ILE A 5 -22.67 -18.96 -59.72
N LEU A 6 -23.39 -18.11 -60.48
CA LEU A 6 -24.83 -18.01 -60.86
C LEU A 6 -25.95 -17.59 -59.86
N THR A 7 -26.39 -16.33 -60.04
CA THR A 7 -27.66 -15.91 -60.68
C THR A 7 -28.82 -16.94 -60.83
N LEU A 8 -30.06 -16.51 -60.56
CA LEU A 8 -31.24 -16.94 -61.32
C LEU A 8 -32.21 -15.77 -61.60
N ILE A 9 -32.89 -15.82 -62.74
CA ILE A 9 -33.87 -14.84 -63.27
C ILE A 9 -35.16 -15.60 -63.61
N SER A 10 -36.33 -15.04 -63.29
CA SER A 10 -37.62 -15.30 -63.98
C SER A 10 -38.76 -14.54 -63.27
N THR A 11 -39.84 -13.99 -63.86
CA THR A 11 -40.23 -13.40 -65.16
C THR A 11 -41.78 -13.48 -65.23
N THR A 12 -42.45 -12.45 -65.78
CA THR A 12 -43.77 -12.52 -66.48
C THR A 12 -45.05 -12.92 -65.66
N ALA A 13 -46.29 -12.53 -65.99
CA ALA A 13 -46.83 -11.68 -67.08
C ALA A 13 -48.32 -11.25 -66.90
N LEU A 14 -48.67 -10.13 -67.57
CA LEU A 14 -49.91 -9.83 -68.36
C LEU A 14 -51.34 -9.91 -67.78
N ALA A 15 -52.05 -8.77 -67.85
CA ALA A 15 -53.39 -8.55 -68.48
C ALA A 15 -53.64 -7.02 -68.58
N SER A 16 -53.78 -6.36 -69.74
CA SER A 16 -54.96 -6.19 -70.62
C SER A 16 -56.28 -5.87 -69.88
N GLY A 17 -57.04 -4.79 -70.15
CA GLY A 17 -56.89 -3.65 -71.08
C GLY A 17 -58.23 -2.89 -71.29
N ILE A 18 -58.19 -1.76 -72.02
CA ILE A 18 -59.32 -1.04 -72.68
C ILE A 18 -60.19 -0.05 -71.83
N PHE A 19 -59.91 1.25 -72.08
CA PHE A 19 -60.77 2.44 -72.23
C PHE A 19 -62.28 2.44 -71.84
N TRP A 20 -62.70 3.47 -71.08
CA TRP A 20 -63.74 4.51 -71.34
C TRP A 20 -63.68 5.54 -70.15
N SER A 21 -63.90 6.86 -70.23
CA SER A 21 -63.80 7.87 -71.31
C SER A 21 -63.92 9.32 -70.75
N GLN A 22 -63.42 10.34 -71.47
CA GLN A 22 -63.69 11.80 -71.36
C GLN A 22 -63.25 12.57 -70.08
N SER A 23 -62.60 13.72 -70.31
CA SER A 23 -62.26 14.76 -69.32
C SER A 23 -63.50 15.65 -69.01
N PRO A 24 -63.55 16.37 -67.87
CA PRO A 24 -62.73 17.58 -67.72
C PRO A 24 -62.05 17.75 -66.35
N THR A 25 -61.06 18.64 -66.36
CA THR A 25 -60.21 19.10 -65.26
C THR A 25 -60.97 19.44 -63.97
N ILE A 26 -60.66 18.73 -62.87
CA ILE A 26 -60.77 19.28 -61.52
C ILE A 26 -59.34 19.40 -60.98
N LYS A 27 -59.03 20.55 -60.37
CA LYS A 27 -57.70 20.84 -59.82
C LYS A 27 -57.36 19.79 -58.76
N ALA A 28 -56.25 19.07 -58.96
CA ALA A 28 -55.63 18.33 -57.88
C ALA A 28 -55.06 19.34 -56.87
N ASP A 29 -55.69 19.43 -55.69
CA ASP A 29 -55.02 19.96 -54.52
C ASP A 29 -53.96 18.94 -54.09
N SER A 30 -52.72 19.19 -54.48
CA SER A 30 -51.57 18.31 -54.23
C SER A 30 -50.96 18.47 -52.84
N SER A 31 -51.57 19.25 -51.94
CA SER A 31 -50.99 19.58 -50.63
C SER A 31 -51.00 18.42 -49.63
N GLY A 32 -52.04 17.57 -49.63
CA GLY A 32 -52.25 16.55 -48.60
C GLY A 32 -51.22 15.41 -48.59
N THR A 33 -51.13 14.65 -49.69
CA THR A 33 -50.32 13.42 -49.75
C THR A 33 -48.82 13.69 -49.73
N VAL A 34 -48.40 14.85 -50.27
CA VAL A 34 -46.99 15.28 -50.25
C VAL A 34 -46.58 15.65 -48.83
N ALA A 35 -47.40 16.42 -48.10
CA ALA A 35 -47.10 16.83 -46.72
C ALA A 35 -46.91 15.64 -45.76
N THR A 36 -47.75 14.60 -45.86
CA THR A 36 -47.59 13.38 -45.05
C THR A 36 -46.30 12.62 -45.34
N ASN A 37 -45.90 12.53 -46.62
CA ASN A 37 -44.70 11.78 -47.01
C ASN A 37 -43.41 12.58 -46.70
N SER A 38 -43.46 13.91 -46.81
CA SER A 38 -42.39 14.80 -46.37
C SER A 38 -42.21 14.76 -44.85
N ASN A 39 -43.29 14.76 -44.05
CA ASN A 39 -43.17 14.66 -42.58
C ASN A 39 -42.62 13.32 -42.11
N ALA A 40 -43.01 12.20 -42.73
CA ALA A 40 -42.44 10.89 -42.40
C ALA A 40 -40.94 10.80 -42.74
N THR A 41 -40.56 11.25 -43.94
CA THR A 41 -39.15 11.32 -44.36
C THR A 41 -38.32 12.22 -43.45
N ASN A 42 -38.80 13.42 -43.13
CA ASN A 42 -38.10 14.37 -42.26
C ASN A 42 -37.91 13.81 -40.83
N GLN A 43 -38.93 13.18 -40.25
CA GLN A 43 -38.80 12.57 -38.92
C GLN A 43 -37.86 11.36 -38.89
N GLN A 44 -37.86 10.54 -39.95
CA GLN A 44 -36.91 9.43 -40.07
C GLN A 44 -35.46 9.95 -40.21
N SER A 45 -35.25 11.06 -40.92
CA SER A 45 -33.95 11.75 -40.95
C SER A 45 -33.56 12.30 -39.58
N SER A 46 -34.48 12.90 -38.81
CA SER A 46 -34.19 13.41 -37.46
C SER A 46 -33.78 12.31 -36.48
N ALA A 47 -34.45 11.15 -36.49
CA ALA A 47 -34.05 10.01 -35.65
C ALA A 47 -32.68 9.43 -36.07
N GLN A 48 -32.39 9.38 -37.37
CA GLN A 48 -31.09 8.94 -37.88
C GLN A 48 -29.96 9.91 -37.53
N THR A 49 -30.19 11.23 -37.54
CA THR A 49 -29.24 12.22 -37.03
C THR A 49 -29.00 12.03 -35.53
N ALA A 50 -30.06 11.94 -34.71
CA ALA A 50 -29.92 11.76 -33.27
C ALA A 50 -29.20 10.45 -32.88
N GLN A 51 -29.39 9.37 -33.66
CA GLN A 51 -28.60 8.14 -33.48
C GLN A 51 -27.12 8.36 -33.83
N SER A 52 -26.82 9.05 -34.93
CA SER A 52 -25.45 9.39 -35.32
C SER A 52 -24.76 10.29 -34.27
N ASP A 53 -25.52 11.15 -33.59
CA ASP A 53 -25.01 11.98 -32.48
C ASP A 53 -24.71 11.13 -31.23
N VAL A 54 -25.56 10.14 -30.91
CA VAL A 54 -25.29 9.14 -29.85
C VAL A 54 -24.05 8.31 -30.16
N ASP A 55 -23.91 7.80 -31.38
CA ASP A 55 -22.75 6.99 -31.80
C ASP A 55 -21.45 7.82 -31.74
N SER A 56 -21.52 9.09 -32.12
CA SER A 56 -20.41 10.04 -32.03
C SER A 56 -20.04 10.37 -30.59
N ALA A 57 -21.04 10.59 -29.72
CA ALA A 57 -20.82 10.85 -28.30
C ALA A 57 -20.28 9.61 -27.55
N GLN A 58 -20.71 8.40 -27.93
CA GLN A 58 -20.14 7.17 -27.39
C GLN A 58 -18.67 7.03 -27.80
N THR A 59 -18.33 7.30 -29.06
CA THR A 59 -16.94 7.33 -29.55
C THR A 59 -16.09 8.34 -28.76
N ALA A 60 -16.66 9.51 -28.40
CA ALA A 60 -16.00 10.50 -27.56
C ALA A 60 -15.79 10.02 -26.10
N VAL A 61 -16.74 9.28 -25.52
CA VAL A 61 -16.58 8.63 -24.21
C VAL A 61 -15.48 7.59 -24.24
N ASP A 62 -15.45 6.71 -25.25
CA ASP A 62 -14.45 5.65 -25.38
C ASP A 62 -13.03 6.23 -25.53
N GLN A 63 -12.89 7.31 -26.32
CA GLN A 63 -11.65 8.07 -26.45
C GLN A 63 -11.23 8.75 -25.15
N ALA A 64 -12.17 9.39 -24.43
CA ALA A 64 -11.88 10.05 -23.15
C ALA A 64 -11.52 9.04 -22.04
N GLN A 65 -12.11 7.84 -22.05
CA GLN A 65 -11.74 6.75 -21.14
C GLN A 65 -10.32 6.25 -21.42
N SER A 66 -9.96 6.07 -22.69
CA SER A 66 -8.59 5.72 -23.11
C SER A 66 -7.56 6.79 -22.69
N GLU A 67 -7.90 8.07 -22.77
CA GLU A 67 -7.05 9.17 -22.27
C GLU A 67 -6.91 9.14 -20.74
N TYR A 68 -7.98 8.82 -20.00
CA TYR A 68 -7.94 8.64 -18.55
C TYR A 68 -7.08 7.45 -18.13
N ASP A 69 -7.26 6.28 -18.74
CA ASP A 69 -6.50 5.07 -18.42
C ASP A 69 -4.99 5.27 -18.66
N GLN A 70 -4.63 5.97 -19.75
CA GLN A 70 -3.24 6.34 -20.04
C GLN A 70 -2.67 7.34 -19.03
N ALA A 71 -3.45 8.33 -18.59
CA ALA A 71 -3.03 9.28 -17.55
C ALA A 71 -2.83 8.57 -16.20
N GLN A 72 -3.72 7.64 -15.84
CA GLN A 72 -3.60 6.84 -14.61
C GLN A 72 -2.36 5.93 -14.64
N ALA A 73 -2.07 5.30 -15.79
CA ALA A 73 -0.84 4.52 -15.97
C ALA A 73 0.42 5.40 -15.83
N ALA A 74 0.39 6.65 -16.32
CA ALA A 74 1.48 7.60 -16.15
C ALA A 74 1.68 8.03 -14.69
N VAL A 75 0.61 8.24 -13.91
CA VAL A 75 0.68 8.48 -12.47
C VAL A 75 1.32 7.30 -11.74
N ASN A 76 0.91 6.06 -12.05
CA ASN A 76 1.47 4.86 -11.43
C ASN A 76 2.98 4.70 -11.76
N SER A 77 3.36 4.93 -13.02
CA SER A 77 4.75 4.86 -13.48
C SER A 77 5.64 5.95 -12.85
N THR A 78 5.14 7.18 -12.75
CA THR A 78 5.88 8.28 -12.11
C THR A 78 5.97 8.14 -10.59
N SER A 79 4.95 7.58 -9.93
CA SER A 79 5.00 7.18 -8.52
C SER A 79 6.10 6.15 -8.25
N ALA A 80 6.18 5.11 -9.08
CA ALA A 80 7.26 4.11 -9.00
C ALA A 80 8.65 4.72 -9.26
N ALA A 81 8.76 5.71 -10.15
CA ALA A 81 10.01 6.44 -10.39
C ALA A 81 10.43 7.29 -9.17
N VAL A 82 9.48 7.97 -8.51
CA VAL A 82 9.73 8.70 -7.25
C VAL A 82 10.22 7.74 -6.16
N GLN A 83 9.54 6.60 -5.97
CA GLN A 83 9.95 5.57 -5.02
C GLN A 83 11.36 5.05 -5.33
N ASN A 84 11.67 4.75 -6.60
CA ASN A 84 12.97 4.25 -7.02
C ASN A 84 14.11 5.24 -6.73
N VAL A 85 13.93 6.53 -7.04
CA VAL A 85 14.94 7.57 -6.74
C VAL A 85 15.03 7.84 -5.24
N GLN A 86 13.93 7.77 -4.49
CA GLN A 86 13.95 7.86 -3.03
C GLN A 86 14.75 6.71 -2.40
N SER A 87 14.53 5.46 -2.85
CA SER A 87 15.33 4.31 -2.41
C SER A 87 16.81 4.47 -2.76
N GLN A 88 17.16 5.03 -3.92
CA GLN A 88 18.56 5.34 -4.27
C GLN A 88 19.16 6.45 -3.39
N LEU A 89 18.38 7.47 -3.01
CA LEU A 89 18.83 8.54 -2.13
C LEU A 89 19.09 8.03 -0.70
N THR A 90 18.11 7.33 -0.11
CA THR A 90 18.27 6.62 1.18
C THR A 90 19.46 5.65 1.10
N ALA A 91 19.67 4.99 -0.05
CA ALA A 91 20.83 4.12 -0.22
C ALA A 91 22.18 4.85 -0.32
N THR A 92 22.20 6.10 -0.74
CA THR A 92 23.42 6.89 -0.90
C THR A 92 23.87 7.52 0.42
N SER A 93 22.92 7.91 1.30
CA SER A 93 23.22 8.39 2.65
C SER A 93 23.82 7.32 3.57
N ALA A 94 23.64 6.03 3.27
CA ALA A 94 24.05 4.92 4.15
C ALA A 94 25.55 4.53 4.10
N SER A 95 26.43 5.27 3.40
CA SER A 95 27.78 4.79 3.08
C SER A 95 28.95 5.44 3.87
N SER A 96 29.44 4.68 4.86
CA SER A 96 30.86 4.55 5.27
C SER A 96 31.51 5.47 6.32
N ALA A 97 30.79 6.40 6.97
CA ALA A 97 31.33 7.15 8.12
C ALA A 97 30.64 6.83 9.47
N ASN A 98 29.34 6.49 9.46
CA ASN A 98 28.52 6.31 10.69
C ASN A 98 27.80 4.95 10.76
N THR A 99 28.36 3.89 10.18
CA THR A 99 27.90 2.53 10.52
C THR A 99 28.45 2.18 11.91
N PRO A 100 27.61 1.92 12.92
CA PRO A 100 28.08 1.50 14.24
C PRO A 100 28.93 0.23 14.13
N THR A 101 29.98 0.14 14.95
CA THR A 101 30.77 -1.10 15.12
C THR A 101 30.40 -1.75 16.44
N VAL A 102 29.94 -3.00 16.42
CA VAL A 102 29.78 -3.80 17.64
C VAL A 102 31.11 -4.44 18.01
N THR A 103 31.55 -4.23 19.23
CA THR A 103 32.79 -4.78 19.81
C THR A 103 32.47 -5.76 20.93
N VAL A 104 33.09 -6.94 20.89
CA VAL A 104 33.10 -7.88 22.03
C VAL A 104 34.52 -8.28 22.37
N ASN A 105 34.70 -8.99 23.48
CA ASN A 105 35.99 -9.45 23.96
C ASN A 105 36.05 -10.99 24.04
N ALA A 106 37.25 -11.53 24.24
CA ALA A 106 37.47 -12.97 24.28
C ALA A 106 36.71 -13.70 25.42
N ALA A 107 36.39 -13.01 26.52
CA ALA A 107 35.61 -13.59 27.62
C ALA A 107 34.14 -13.79 27.21
N MET A 108 33.54 -12.81 26.52
CA MET A 108 32.20 -12.93 25.94
C MET A 108 32.13 -14.04 24.88
N GLN A 109 33.13 -14.16 24.01
CA GLN A 109 33.24 -15.26 23.04
C GLN A 109 33.36 -16.62 23.74
N SER A 110 34.19 -16.73 24.78
CA SER A 110 34.32 -17.99 25.55
C SER A 110 33.00 -18.38 26.23
N ALA A 111 32.35 -17.43 26.92
CA ALA A 111 31.07 -17.67 27.58
C ALA A 111 29.97 -18.07 26.57
N THR A 112 29.97 -17.47 25.38
CA THR A 112 29.06 -17.85 24.29
C THR A 112 29.29 -19.29 23.84
N ASN A 113 30.55 -19.68 23.62
CA ASN A 113 30.90 -21.05 23.27
C ASN A 113 30.51 -22.07 24.37
N ASP A 114 30.63 -21.71 25.65
CA ASP A 114 30.21 -22.56 26.75
C ASP A 114 28.67 -22.68 26.86
N TYR A 115 27.94 -21.58 26.63
CA TYR A 115 26.48 -21.60 26.52
C TYR A 115 26.00 -22.48 25.37
N LEU A 116 26.60 -22.34 24.18
CA LEU A 116 26.24 -23.15 23.00
C LEU A 116 26.37 -24.66 23.25
N LYS A 117 27.37 -25.12 24.02
CA LYS A 117 27.53 -26.54 24.40
C LYS A 117 26.36 -27.06 25.24
N ILE A 118 25.77 -26.22 26.10
CA ILE A 118 24.59 -26.58 26.90
C ILE A 118 23.32 -26.46 26.05
N LEU A 119 23.22 -25.42 25.24
CA LEU A 119 22.07 -25.11 24.39
C LEU A 119 21.82 -26.17 23.29
N THR A 120 22.90 -26.75 22.76
CA THR A 120 22.86 -27.85 21.76
C THR A 120 22.75 -29.25 22.37
N ASN A 121 22.92 -29.40 23.68
CA ASN A 121 22.79 -30.69 24.34
C ASN A 121 21.30 -31.08 24.48
N SER A 122 20.86 -32.06 23.70
CA SER A 122 19.49 -32.58 23.72
C SER A 122 19.06 -33.13 25.09
N ASN A 123 20.01 -33.53 25.95
CA ASN A 123 19.76 -34.00 27.32
C ASN A 123 19.77 -32.87 28.37
N ALA A 124 20.01 -31.61 27.98
CA ALA A 124 20.01 -30.49 28.92
C ALA A 124 18.59 -30.23 29.47
N THR A 125 18.48 -30.28 30.80
CA THR A 125 17.26 -29.89 31.52
C THR A 125 17.00 -28.39 31.39
N SER A 126 15.74 -27.97 31.54
CA SER A 126 15.40 -26.54 31.53
C SER A 126 16.16 -25.76 32.61
N ALA A 127 16.40 -26.35 33.79
CA ALA A 127 17.18 -25.72 34.85
C ALA A 127 18.66 -25.49 34.45
N GLN A 128 19.29 -26.44 33.77
CA GLN A 128 20.66 -26.28 33.25
C GLN A 128 20.73 -25.19 32.18
N LEU A 129 19.72 -25.10 31.31
CA LEU A 129 19.66 -24.09 30.26
C LEU A 129 19.41 -22.69 30.82
N SER A 130 18.48 -22.54 31.77
CA SER A 130 18.28 -21.28 32.47
C SER A 130 19.53 -20.84 33.23
N ALA A 131 20.21 -21.75 33.93
CA ALA A 131 21.48 -21.44 34.60
C ALA A 131 22.58 -21.01 33.60
N ALA A 132 22.71 -21.71 32.48
CA ALA A 132 23.70 -21.38 31.45
C ALA A 132 23.38 -20.03 30.75
N GLN A 133 22.10 -19.73 30.48
CA GLN A 133 21.66 -18.43 29.97
C GLN A 133 21.99 -17.30 30.94
N GLN A 134 21.77 -17.49 32.24
CA GLN A 134 22.11 -16.51 33.27
C GLN A 134 23.62 -16.25 33.34
N THR A 135 24.44 -17.31 33.39
CA THR A 135 25.91 -17.16 33.40
C THR A 135 26.44 -16.54 32.10
N TRP A 136 25.81 -16.82 30.96
CA TRP A 136 26.15 -16.23 29.67
C TRP A 136 25.81 -14.74 29.61
N GLY A 137 24.58 -14.36 29.94
CA GLY A 137 24.14 -12.95 30.00
C GLY A 137 25.02 -12.10 30.92
N GLN A 138 25.31 -12.60 32.12
CA GLN A 138 26.23 -11.94 33.06
C GLN A 138 27.65 -11.74 32.50
N ALA A 139 28.12 -12.66 31.66
CA ALA A 139 29.40 -12.52 30.98
C ALA A 139 29.33 -11.53 29.79
N LEU A 140 28.15 -11.34 29.20
CA LEU A 140 27.88 -10.34 28.16
C LEU A 140 27.71 -8.92 28.71
N ASP A 141 27.34 -8.73 29.98
CA ASP A 141 27.00 -7.42 30.55
C ASP A 141 28.10 -6.34 30.39
N GLN A 142 29.37 -6.77 30.37
CA GLN A 142 30.52 -5.88 30.12
C GLN A 142 30.55 -5.29 28.69
N GLY A 143 29.82 -5.89 27.75
CA GLY A 143 29.76 -5.46 26.35
C GLY A 143 29.16 -4.07 26.17
N TYR A 144 28.22 -3.67 27.03
CA TYR A 144 27.61 -2.33 26.95
C TYR A 144 28.65 -1.21 27.05
N ALA A 145 29.62 -1.34 27.97
CA ALA A 145 30.68 -0.35 28.16
C ALA A 145 31.75 -0.36 27.05
N LEU A 146 31.78 -1.38 26.18
CA LEU A 146 32.68 -1.47 25.02
C LEU A 146 32.06 -0.86 23.75
N ASN A 147 30.77 -0.54 23.78
CA ASN A 147 29.97 -0.18 22.62
C ASN A 147 29.39 1.22 22.80
N SER A 148 29.74 2.12 21.89
CA SER A 148 29.18 3.45 21.83
C SER A 148 29.00 3.87 20.38
N TYR A 149 27.96 4.68 20.16
CA TYR A 149 27.60 5.20 18.87
C TYR A 149 27.09 6.62 19.04
N ALA A 150 27.34 7.44 18.03
CA ALA A 150 26.74 8.73 17.85
C ALA A 150 26.57 8.92 16.34
N ASP A 151 25.34 8.91 15.85
CA ASP A 151 25.08 9.28 14.48
C ASP A 151 25.41 10.77 14.30
N THR A 152 26.32 11.03 13.36
CA THR A 152 26.80 12.36 13.01
C THR A 152 26.57 12.66 11.53
N ASP A 153 25.77 11.84 10.83
CA ASP A 153 25.60 11.97 9.39
C ASP A 153 24.76 13.20 9.05
N ALA A 154 25.24 14.01 8.11
CA ALA A 154 24.59 15.27 7.78
C ALA A 154 23.22 15.10 7.09
N SER A 155 22.98 13.97 6.43
CA SER A 155 21.66 13.60 5.91
C SER A 155 20.74 13.19 7.05
N ASP A 156 21.21 12.36 7.98
CA ASP A 156 20.39 11.88 9.10
C ASP A 156 20.02 12.98 10.09
N LEU A 157 20.95 13.88 10.39
CA LEU A 157 20.73 15.09 11.20
C LEU A 157 19.79 16.10 10.53
N ALA A 158 19.68 16.09 9.20
CA ALA A 158 18.79 16.98 8.44
C ALA A 158 17.43 16.34 8.11
N THR A 159 17.29 15.02 8.24
CA THR A 159 16.08 14.27 7.89
C THR A 159 15.13 14.22 9.09
N ALA A 160 14.08 15.05 9.03
CA ALA A 160 13.04 15.05 10.04
C ALA A 160 12.25 13.72 10.05
N ALA A 161 11.89 13.26 11.24
CA ALA A 161 11.08 12.07 11.48
C ALA A 161 10.08 12.31 12.61
N ASP A 162 9.06 11.46 12.72
CA ASP A 162 8.05 11.51 13.77
C ASP A 162 7.97 10.15 14.47
N TRP A 163 8.24 10.11 15.77
CA TRP A 163 8.18 8.91 16.60
C TRP A 163 6.82 8.20 16.53
N THR A 164 5.73 8.93 16.30
CA THR A 164 4.36 8.40 16.22
C THR A 164 3.93 7.98 14.83
N ASN A 165 4.69 8.33 13.79
CA ASN A 165 4.26 8.21 12.40
C ASN A 165 5.46 8.15 11.44
N LEU A 166 6.30 7.12 11.57
CA LEU A 166 7.37 6.85 10.61
C LEU A 166 6.80 6.53 9.23
N THR A 167 7.41 7.09 8.18
CA THR A 167 7.17 6.60 6.82
C THR A 167 7.74 5.20 6.64
N THR A 168 7.20 4.41 5.71
CA THR A 168 7.72 3.05 5.43
C THR A 168 9.22 3.06 5.13
N SER A 169 9.72 4.04 4.37
CA SER A 169 11.16 4.12 4.06
C SER A 169 12.03 4.43 5.28
N GLN A 170 11.52 5.16 6.29
CA GLN A 170 12.23 5.36 7.56
C GLN A 170 12.20 4.09 8.42
N ALA A 171 11.09 3.36 8.42
CA ALA A 171 11.00 2.05 9.07
C ALA A 171 11.93 1.02 8.40
N ASP A 172 12.01 0.98 7.07
CA ASP A 172 12.97 0.17 6.31
C ASP A 172 14.41 0.52 6.72
N GLU A 173 14.73 1.82 6.80
CA GLU A 173 16.04 2.34 7.17
C GLU A 173 16.49 1.95 8.59
N LEU A 174 15.60 2.14 9.57
CA LEU A 174 15.84 1.66 10.94
C LEU A 174 15.96 0.14 11.02
N SER A 175 15.22 -0.59 10.18
CA SER A 175 15.29 -2.05 10.11
C SER A 175 16.64 -2.54 9.57
N TRP A 176 17.18 -1.91 8.51
CA TRP A 176 18.51 -2.25 7.99
C TRP A 176 19.60 -1.90 9.01
N PHE A 177 19.49 -0.75 9.67
CA PHE A 177 20.40 -0.34 10.73
C PHE A 177 20.43 -1.34 11.89
N ALA A 178 19.25 -1.74 12.39
CA ALA A 178 19.15 -2.74 13.46
C ALA A 178 19.67 -4.12 13.02
N ALA A 179 19.33 -4.57 11.81
CA ALA A 179 19.81 -5.85 11.28
C ALA A 179 21.34 -5.88 11.15
N GLU A 180 21.96 -4.78 10.73
CA GLU A 180 23.43 -4.64 10.66
C GLU A 180 24.06 -4.73 12.06
N VAL A 181 23.57 -3.95 13.03
CA VAL A 181 24.05 -4.00 14.44
C VAL A 181 23.94 -5.41 15.02
N ILE A 182 22.80 -6.07 14.85
CA ILE A 182 22.56 -7.42 15.39
C ILE A 182 23.43 -8.46 14.66
N ASN A 183 23.61 -8.34 13.34
CA ASN A 183 24.51 -9.23 12.58
C ASN A 183 25.96 -9.08 13.03
N GLN A 184 26.46 -7.86 13.24
CA GLN A 184 27.80 -7.66 13.79
C GLN A 184 27.95 -8.28 15.19
N ALA A 185 26.95 -8.14 16.06
CA ALA A 185 26.96 -8.81 17.37
C ALA A 185 27.01 -10.34 17.23
N ARG A 186 26.20 -10.92 16.32
CA ARG A 186 26.23 -12.36 16.01
C ARG A 186 27.58 -12.80 15.44
N GLU A 187 28.21 -12.01 14.57
CA GLU A 187 29.54 -12.32 13.99
C GLU A 187 30.64 -12.28 15.05
N GLN A 188 30.70 -11.20 15.83
CA GLN A 188 31.69 -11.00 16.87
C GLN A 188 31.62 -12.04 18.00
N LEU A 189 30.43 -12.55 18.30
CA LEU A 189 30.22 -13.64 19.27
C LEU A 189 30.39 -15.05 18.68
N GLY A 190 30.64 -15.20 17.37
CA GLY A 190 30.78 -16.50 16.70
C GLY A 190 29.44 -17.23 16.50
N LEU A 191 28.33 -16.50 16.50
CA LEU A 191 26.96 -17.00 16.43
C LEU A 191 26.37 -17.10 15.02
N VAL A 192 27.03 -16.65 13.95
CA VAL A 192 26.45 -16.77 12.59
C VAL A 192 26.31 -18.23 12.15
N ASP A 193 27.35 -19.05 12.32
CA ASP A 193 27.24 -20.50 12.09
C ASP A 193 26.23 -21.16 13.05
N TYR A 194 26.08 -20.55 14.23
CA TYR A 194 25.02 -20.78 15.19
C TYR A 194 23.62 -20.64 14.57
N THR A 195 23.33 -19.42 14.14
CA THR A 195 22.00 -18.83 14.19
C THR A 195 21.51 -18.28 12.87
N GLY A 196 22.39 -18.21 11.87
CA GLY A 196 22.13 -17.52 10.62
C GLY A 196 22.17 -16.01 10.77
N ARG A 197 21.82 -15.33 9.68
CA ARG A 197 21.79 -13.86 9.62
C ARG A 197 20.39 -13.30 9.82
N VAL A 198 20.36 -12.09 10.36
CA VAL A 198 19.20 -11.22 10.36
C VAL A 198 19.09 -10.56 8.98
N VAL A 199 17.90 -10.57 8.38
CA VAL A 199 17.63 -9.88 7.11
C VAL A 199 16.34 -9.07 7.22
N VAL A 200 16.26 -7.95 6.52
CA VAL A 200 15.04 -7.13 6.47
C VAL A 200 14.14 -7.63 5.36
N THR A 201 12.84 -7.73 5.61
CA THR A 201 11.85 -8.09 4.59
C THR A 201 10.64 -7.16 4.63
N THR A 202 10.00 -6.96 3.48
CA THR A 202 8.83 -6.07 3.36
C THR A 202 7.73 -6.45 4.36
N GLY A 203 7.50 -7.75 4.57
CA GLY A 203 6.51 -8.24 5.52
C GLY A 203 6.90 -8.04 6.99
N ALA A 204 8.19 -8.14 7.34
CA ALA A 204 8.63 -7.90 8.71
C ALA A 204 8.54 -6.41 9.08
N VAL A 205 8.94 -5.50 8.18
CA VAL A 205 8.75 -4.05 8.38
C VAL A 205 7.28 -3.68 8.46
N ALA A 206 6.44 -4.21 7.55
CA ALA A 206 5.00 -3.99 7.59
C ALA A 206 4.36 -4.52 8.89
N MET A 207 4.82 -5.67 9.40
CA MET A 207 4.36 -6.19 10.69
C MET A 207 4.77 -5.28 11.86
N ALA A 208 5.98 -4.72 11.87
CA ALA A 208 6.40 -3.77 12.90
C ALA A 208 5.52 -2.51 12.90
N ILE A 209 5.25 -1.96 11.71
CA ILE A 209 4.32 -0.83 11.53
C ILE A 209 2.91 -1.19 12.02
N ASP A 210 2.39 -2.37 11.65
CA ASP A 210 1.07 -2.84 12.09
C ASP A 210 1.00 -3.06 13.62
N VAL A 211 2.08 -3.52 14.26
CA VAL A 211 2.19 -3.63 15.72
C VAL A 211 2.15 -2.24 16.36
N ALA A 212 3.01 -1.30 15.95
CA ALA A 212 3.02 0.08 16.46
C ALA A 212 1.63 0.74 16.29
N ASN A 213 1.03 0.60 15.11
CA ASN A 213 -0.34 1.04 14.85
C ASN A 213 -1.37 0.36 15.77
N LYS A 214 -1.19 -0.91 16.14
CA LYS A 214 -2.10 -1.62 17.05
C LYS A 214 -2.04 -1.05 18.47
N TYR A 215 -0.84 -0.75 18.97
CA TYR A 215 -0.66 -0.09 20.27
C TYR A 215 -1.37 1.27 20.30
N GLN A 216 -1.20 2.11 19.25
CA GLN A 216 -1.83 3.43 19.17
C GLN A 216 -3.34 3.39 18.99
N ASN A 217 -3.84 2.58 18.04
CA ASN A 217 -5.27 2.52 17.73
C ASN A 217 -6.10 1.97 18.91
N ASP A 218 -5.55 1.01 19.65
CA ASP A 218 -6.19 0.46 20.85
C ASP A 218 -5.93 1.32 22.11
N ARG A 219 -5.09 2.36 21.99
CA ARG A 219 -4.64 3.25 23.09
C ARG A 219 -4.04 2.48 24.25
N TYR A 220 -3.14 1.55 23.94
CA TYR A 220 -2.47 0.75 24.96
C TYR A 220 -1.48 1.60 25.76
N THR A 221 -1.80 1.85 27.02
CA THR A 221 -1.06 2.79 27.90
C THR A 221 0.05 2.15 28.72
N ASP A 222 0.04 0.83 28.91
CA ASP A 222 1.00 0.19 29.80
C ASP A 222 2.41 0.21 29.19
N LEU A 223 3.41 0.37 30.06
CA LEU A 223 4.84 0.34 29.70
C LEU A 223 5.37 -1.11 29.68
N GLN A 224 4.70 -1.99 28.92
CA GLN A 224 5.03 -3.40 28.76
C GLN A 224 4.56 -3.92 27.39
N HIS A 225 4.84 -5.18 27.05
CA HIS A 225 4.35 -5.79 25.80
C HIS A 225 2.82 -5.85 25.73
N TYR A 226 2.24 -5.36 24.63
CA TYR A 226 0.82 -5.52 24.34
C TYR A 226 0.51 -6.91 23.77
N TYR A 227 0.60 -7.94 24.62
CA TYR A 227 0.51 -9.36 24.23
C TYR A 227 -0.66 -9.66 23.28
N SER A 228 -1.88 -9.22 23.58
CA SER A 228 -3.04 -9.50 22.72
C SER A 228 -3.02 -8.75 21.39
N GLY A 229 -2.47 -7.54 21.34
CA GLY A 229 -2.26 -6.78 20.10
C GLY A 229 -1.24 -7.44 19.19
N ILE A 230 -0.08 -7.82 19.74
CA ILE A 230 1.01 -8.48 19.01
C ILE A 230 0.53 -9.83 18.44
N ASN A 231 -0.13 -10.67 19.24
CA ASN A 231 -0.67 -11.94 18.77
C ASN A 231 -1.79 -11.74 17.70
N ALA A 232 -2.61 -10.69 17.82
CA ALA A 232 -3.64 -10.38 16.82
C ALA A 232 -3.02 -9.98 15.46
N VAL A 233 -1.97 -9.15 15.47
CA VAL A 233 -1.22 -8.79 14.25
C VAL A 233 -0.53 -10.03 13.69
N ALA A 234 0.22 -10.78 14.49
CA ALA A 234 0.93 -11.99 14.07
C ALA A 234 0.01 -13.01 13.37
N SER A 235 -1.21 -13.23 13.90
CA SER A 235 -2.20 -14.10 13.26
C SER A 235 -2.60 -13.65 11.86
N GLY A 236 -2.61 -12.33 11.59
CA GLY A 236 -2.89 -11.74 10.27
C GLY A 236 -1.74 -11.86 9.27
N TYR A 237 -0.54 -12.24 9.74
CA TYR A 237 0.66 -12.52 8.92
C TYR A 237 0.92 -14.02 8.74
N GLY A 238 -0.01 -14.90 9.15
CA GLY A 238 0.16 -16.36 9.06
C GLY A 238 1.12 -16.93 10.10
N LEU A 239 1.45 -16.15 11.14
CA LEU A 239 2.39 -16.52 12.18
C LEU A 239 1.70 -17.25 13.36
N ALA A 240 2.50 -17.93 14.15
CA ALA A 240 2.08 -18.58 15.38
C ALA A 240 1.60 -17.56 16.42
N THR A 241 0.69 -17.97 17.29
CA THR A 241 0.22 -17.15 18.41
C THR A 241 0.30 -17.91 19.72
N THR A 242 0.32 -17.16 20.81
CA THR A 242 0.28 -17.64 22.19
C THR A 242 -1.05 -17.27 22.83
N SER A 243 -1.36 -17.91 23.96
CA SER A 243 -2.52 -17.58 24.79
C SER A 243 -2.09 -16.87 26.08
N GLY A 244 -2.87 -15.88 26.50
CA GLY A 244 -2.60 -15.11 27.72
C GLY A 244 -1.48 -14.08 27.56
N ASN A 245 -0.69 -13.89 28.61
CA ASN A 245 0.31 -12.82 28.71
C ASN A 245 1.65 -13.31 28.14
N SER A 246 1.71 -13.55 26.83
CA SER A 246 2.90 -14.01 26.11
C SER A 246 2.88 -13.56 24.66
N GLN A 247 4.02 -13.60 23.99
CA GLN A 247 4.21 -13.28 22.58
C GLN A 247 5.54 -13.91 22.08
N TYR A 248 5.84 -13.85 20.77
CA TYR A 248 6.99 -14.55 20.15
C TYR A 248 7.91 -13.68 19.29
N TYR A 249 7.61 -12.39 19.10
CA TYR A 249 8.13 -11.59 17.98
C TYR A 249 8.65 -10.20 18.35
N GLU A 250 8.21 -9.60 19.45
CA GLU A 250 8.55 -8.22 19.77
C GLU A 250 9.65 -8.15 20.83
N ASN A 251 10.69 -7.38 20.55
CA ASN A 251 11.60 -6.84 21.55
C ASN A 251 11.24 -5.35 21.70
N LEU A 252 10.80 -4.95 22.89
CA LEU A 252 10.20 -3.63 23.13
C LEU A 252 11.15 -2.75 23.93
N ALA A 253 11.63 -1.67 23.33
CA ALA A 253 12.33 -0.62 24.07
C ALA A 253 11.36 0.49 24.42
N ILE A 254 11.49 1.08 25.61
CA ILE A 254 10.67 2.19 26.08
C ILE A 254 11.60 3.30 26.57
N ASN A 255 11.50 4.48 25.96
CA ASN A 255 12.32 5.64 26.28
C ASN A 255 11.43 6.80 26.75
N VAL A 256 11.96 7.65 27.63
CA VAL A 256 11.36 8.97 27.91
C VAL A 256 12.04 9.99 27.00
N LEU A 257 11.26 10.78 26.28
CA LEU A 257 11.81 11.93 25.56
C LEU A 257 11.81 13.16 26.45
N TRP A 258 12.97 13.82 26.55
CA TRP A 258 13.09 15.18 27.04
C TRP A 258 13.85 15.99 25.99
N ASP A 259 13.26 17.07 25.46
CA ASP A 259 14.06 18.08 24.79
C ASP A 259 14.90 18.86 25.82
N SER A 260 15.86 19.66 25.33
CA SER A 260 16.73 20.47 26.21
C SER A 260 16.01 21.58 27.00
N THR A 261 14.71 21.75 26.79
CA THR A 261 13.82 22.69 27.50
C THR A 261 12.82 22.00 28.44
N GLY A 262 12.82 20.66 28.50
CA GLY A 262 11.90 19.86 29.30
C GLY A 262 10.51 19.69 28.69
N LYS A 263 10.38 19.88 27.37
CA LYS A 263 9.13 19.73 26.61
C LYS A 263 9.14 18.40 25.85
N TYR A 264 7.94 17.81 25.72
CA TYR A 264 7.70 16.64 24.89
C TYR A 264 7.50 17.07 23.42
N GLU A 265 8.23 16.43 22.51
CA GLU A 265 8.08 16.61 21.07
C GLU A 265 8.22 15.26 20.37
N THR A 266 7.27 14.93 19.49
CA THR A 266 7.28 13.69 18.70
C THR A 266 8.11 13.83 17.43
N THR A 267 8.37 15.07 16.98
CA THR A 267 9.31 15.37 15.90
C THR A 267 10.75 15.18 16.36
N THR A 268 11.58 14.56 15.52
CA THR A 268 12.98 14.23 15.81
C THR A 268 13.77 14.16 14.49
N THR A 269 15.02 13.71 14.53
CA THR A 269 15.81 13.41 13.32
C THR A 269 16.02 11.90 13.13
N MET A 270 16.38 11.46 11.93
CA MET A 270 16.80 10.06 11.71
C MET A 270 18.04 9.71 12.53
N ALA A 271 18.93 10.67 12.78
CA ALA A 271 20.09 10.50 13.66
C ALA A 271 19.67 10.19 15.10
N ASP A 272 18.69 10.92 15.66
CA ASP A 272 18.15 10.64 17.00
C ASP A 272 17.53 9.24 17.08
N LEU A 273 16.74 8.85 16.08
CA LEU A 273 16.13 7.52 16.00
C LEU A 273 17.19 6.42 15.96
N LYS A 274 18.22 6.55 15.10
CA LYS A 274 19.35 5.60 15.01
C LYS A 274 20.14 5.51 16.31
N ASN A 275 20.40 6.65 16.98
CA ASN A 275 21.07 6.70 18.28
C ASN A 275 20.28 5.97 19.38
N GLN A 276 18.98 6.23 19.49
CA GLN A 276 18.11 5.60 20.49
C GLN A 276 17.89 4.11 20.20
N LEU A 277 17.77 3.73 18.92
CA LEU A 277 17.67 2.35 18.47
C LEU A 277 18.97 1.56 18.76
N TYR A 278 20.15 2.15 18.51
CA TYR A 278 21.43 1.53 18.88
C TYR A 278 21.52 1.33 20.40
N THR A 279 21.20 2.36 21.18
CA THR A 279 21.24 2.29 22.65
C THR A 279 20.32 1.19 23.17
N ALA A 280 19.08 1.12 22.65
CA ALA A 280 18.14 0.05 22.98
C ALA A 280 18.67 -1.34 22.64
N ILE A 281 19.23 -1.55 21.44
CA ILE A 281 19.80 -2.84 21.04
C ILE A 281 21.01 -3.19 21.93
N MET A 282 21.89 -2.23 22.27
CA MET A 282 23.02 -2.48 23.17
C MET A 282 22.55 -2.85 24.59
N GLN A 283 21.48 -2.24 25.12
CA GLN A 283 20.90 -2.62 26.40
C GLN A 283 20.27 -4.03 26.34
N MET A 284 19.52 -4.34 25.29
CA MET A 284 18.92 -5.67 25.08
C MET A 284 19.95 -6.79 24.87
N LEU A 285 21.12 -6.48 24.29
CA LEU A 285 22.19 -7.46 24.07
C LEU A 285 23.13 -7.59 25.28
N PHE A 286 23.35 -6.52 26.04
CA PHE A 286 24.45 -6.42 27.01
C PHE A 286 24.07 -5.75 28.35
N GLN A 287 22.79 -5.54 28.69
CA GLN A 287 22.32 -5.13 30.03
C GLN A 287 20.93 -5.70 30.39
N ASP A 288 20.58 -6.87 29.86
CA ASP A 288 19.20 -7.38 29.89
C ASP A 288 18.84 -8.24 31.13
N ALA A 289 19.56 -8.04 32.24
CA ALA A 289 19.40 -8.84 33.45
C ALA A 289 17.98 -8.75 34.05
N ASP A 290 17.36 -7.56 34.02
CA ASP A 290 16.01 -7.31 34.54
C ASP A 290 14.93 -8.02 33.69
N SER A 291 15.17 -8.24 32.39
CA SER A 291 14.33 -9.06 31.51
C SER A 291 14.73 -10.54 31.52
N ASN A 292 15.59 -10.96 32.45
CA ASN A 292 16.11 -12.32 32.57
C ASN A 292 16.84 -12.79 31.28
N TYR A 293 17.51 -11.87 30.59
CA TYR A 293 18.20 -12.05 29.31
C TYR A 293 17.29 -12.51 28.15
N GLY A 294 15.99 -12.18 28.22
CA GLY A 294 14.97 -12.53 27.23
C GLY A 294 15.19 -11.88 25.86
N HIS A 295 15.50 -10.59 25.82
CA HIS A 295 15.82 -9.89 24.57
C HIS A 295 17.17 -10.35 24.02
N THR A 296 18.15 -10.58 24.91
CA THR A 296 19.48 -11.10 24.52
C THR A 296 19.37 -12.41 23.75
N VAL A 297 18.56 -13.38 24.23
CA VAL A 297 18.38 -14.67 23.53
C VAL A 297 17.55 -14.55 22.25
N SER A 298 16.64 -13.57 22.16
CA SER A 298 15.83 -13.34 20.95
C SER A 298 16.68 -12.76 19.82
N LEU A 299 17.25 -11.57 20.04
CA LEU A 299 18.03 -10.84 19.03
C LEU A 299 19.26 -11.65 18.55
N LEU A 300 19.96 -12.33 19.47
CA LEU A 300 21.07 -13.23 19.12
C LEU A 300 20.63 -14.57 18.53
N GLY A 301 19.33 -14.86 18.44
CA GLY A 301 18.79 -16.05 17.78
C GLY A 301 19.06 -17.37 18.53
N THR A 302 19.27 -17.31 19.85
CA THR A 302 19.66 -18.45 20.70
C THR A 302 18.52 -19.03 21.55
N LEU A 303 17.29 -18.54 21.40
CA LEU A 303 16.08 -19.16 21.98
C LEU A 303 16.04 -20.68 21.75
N ARG A 304 15.79 -21.47 22.80
CA ARG A 304 15.76 -22.96 22.69
C ARG A 304 14.73 -23.45 21.66
N TYR A 305 13.63 -22.74 21.48
CA TYR A 305 12.58 -23.11 20.51
C TYR A 305 13.06 -23.01 19.05
N ASN A 306 14.02 -22.13 18.75
CA ASN A 306 14.66 -22.08 17.43
C ASN A 306 15.41 -23.40 17.12
N ASN A 307 15.91 -24.09 18.15
CA ASN A 307 16.80 -25.23 17.99
C ASN A 307 16.08 -26.54 17.61
N PHE A 308 14.79 -26.68 17.92
CA PHE A 308 14.02 -27.87 17.52
C PHE A 308 13.76 -27.96 16.01
N VAL A 309 13.93 -26.84 15.27
CA VAL A 309 13.82 -26.81 13.80
C VAL A 309 15.21 -26.76 13.13
N ARG A 310 16.24 -26.27 13.82
CA ARG A 310 17.59 -26.03 13.27
C ARG A 310 18.51 -27.24 13.13
N ASP A 311 18.12 -28.42 13.64
CA ASP A 311 18.87 -29.68 13.44
C ASP A 311 18.70 -30.25 12.01
N GLN A 312 17.80 -29.66 11.19
CA GLN A 312 17.57 -30.03 9.79
C GLN A 312 17.84 -28.90 8.80
N THR A 313 17.72 -27.62 9.19
CA THR A 313 18.01 -26.48 8.32
C THR A 313 19.53 -26.25 8.19
N PRO A 314 20.10 -26.31 6.96
CA PRO A 314 21.50 -25.95 6.71
C PRO A 314 21.84 -24.56 7.23
N THR A 315 23.06 -24.39 7.74
CA THR A 315 23.50 -23.16 8.43
C THR A 315 23.38 -21.90 7.56
N ASP A 316 23.68 -22.03 6.27
CA ASP A 316 23.58 -20.99 5.24
C ASP A 316 22.13 -20.61 4.87
N GLN A 317 21.15 -21.38 5.33
CA GLN A 317 19.71 -21.18 5.10
C GLN A 317 18.97 -20.75 6.39
N ARG A 318 19.69 -20.48 7.48
CA ARG A 318 19.11 -19.97 8.72
C ARG A 318 18.90 -18.46 8.59
N ILE A 319 17.66 -18.00 8.76
CA ILE A 319 17.28 -16.60 8.62
C ILE A 319 16.43 -16.15 9.81
N THR A 320 16.66 -14.92 10.26
CA THR A 320 15.71 -14.17 11.10
C THR A 320 15.25 -12.95 10.31
N TYR A 321 13.95 -12.81 10.04
CA TYR A 321 13.40 -11.62 9.40
C TYR A 321 13.21 -10.52 10.44
N LEU A 322 13.57 -9.28 10.11
CA LEU A 322 13.52 -8.13 11.02
C LEU A 322 12.71 -6.97 10.44
N GLY A 323 11.90 -6.34 11.29
CA GLY A 323 11.31 -5.03 11.06
C GLY A 323 11.39 -4.16 12.31
N VAL A 324 11.51 -2.85 12.14
CA VAL A 324 11.53 -1.86 13.22
C VAL A 324 10.51 -0.78 12.91
N ALA A 325 9.69 -0.45 13.91
CA ALA A 325 8.80 0.69 13.90
C ALA A 325 8.78 1.35 15.28
N THR A 326 8.20 2.54 15.37
CA THR A 326 8.05 3.27 16.64
C THR A 326 6.64 3.77 16.83
N ASP A 327 6.27 4.01 18.09
CA ASP A 327 5.15 4.86 18.44
C ASP A 327 5.49 5.75 19.66
N ALA A 328 4.51 6.51 20.14
CA ALA A 328 4.64 7.24 21.41
C ALA A 328 3.31 7.34 22.16
N ILE A 329 3.38 7.27 23.49
CA ILE A 329 2.23 7.25 24.40
C ILE A 329 2.43 8.22 25.57
N GLU A 330 1.36 8.93 25.95
CA GLU A 330 1.32 9.68 27.21
C GLU A 330 0.90 8.74 28.35
N ALA A 331 1.77 8.55 29.34
CA ALA A 331 1.50 7.78 30.55
C ALA A 331 2.09 8.53 31.77
N ASP A 332 1.40 8.50 32.92
CA ASP A 332 1.86 9.13 34.18
C ASP A 332 2.34 10.60 34.08
N GLY A 333 1.85 11.34 33.08
CA GLY A 333 2.23 12.73 32.81
C GLY A 333 3.51 12.92 31.97
N ASN A 334 4.05 11.84 31.39
CA ASN A 334 5.23 11.86 30.51
C ASN A 334 4.90 11.29 29.13
N LEU A 335 5.57 11.80 28.08
CA LEU A 335 5.58 11.15 26.78
C LEU A 335 6.69 10.09 26.75
N TYR A 336 6.29 8.84 26.58
CA TYR A 336 7.17 7.72 26.31
C TYR A 336 7.18 7.41 24.82
N THR A 337 8.33 7.14 24.23
CA THR A 337 8.41 6.51 22.91
C THR A 337 8.67 5.02 23.07
N ARG A 338 8.10 4.23 22.17
CA ARG A 338 8.35 2.79 22.09
C ARG A 338 9.03 2.46 20.77
N ILE A 339 9.99 1.54 20.84
CA ILE A 339 10.65 0.97 19.67
C ILE A 339 10.24 -0.51 19.62
N HIS A 340 9.55 -0.87 18.56
CA HIS A 340 9.07 -2.23 18.30
C HIS A 340 10.06 -2.90 17.35
N ILE A 341 10.97 -3.71 17.89
CA ILE A 341 11.90 -4.52 17.10
C ILE A 341 11.25 -5.89 16.91
N ILE A 342 10.69 -6.14 15.73
CA ILE A 342 10.02 -7.39 15.38
C ILE A 342 11.03 -8.38 14.77
N ASP A 343 11.30 -9.49 15.45
CA ASP A 343 12.13 -10.59 14.97
C ASP A 343 11.31 -11.88 14.71
N ILE A 344 11.41 -12.42 13.49
CA ILE A 344 10.68 -13.61 13.04
C ILE A 344 11.70 -14.65 12.61
N THR A 345 11.87 -15.72 13.39
CA THR A 345 12.73 -16.84 12.99
C THR A 345 12.08 -17.64 11.87
N ASP A 346 12.80 -17.86 10.77
CA ASP A 346 12.35 -18.72 9.67
C ASP A 346 12.32 -20.19 10.11
N ALA A 347 11.16 -20.61 10.61
CA ALA A 347 10.92 -21.94 11.12
C ALA A 347 9.41 -22.21 11.23
N SER A 348 9.00 -23.44 10.96
CA SER A 348 7.61 -23.91 11.10
C SER A 348 7.05 -23.86 12.54
N ALA A 349 7.90 -23.58 13.53
CA ALA A 349 7.49 -23.23 14.89
C ALA A 349 6.77 -21.86 14.92
N TYR A 350 7.24 -20.89 14.13
CA TYR A 350 6.81 -19.49 14.12
C TYR A 350 5.96 -19.13 12.91
N ILE A 351 6.20 -19.72 11.74
CA ILE A 351 5.42 -19.53 10.52
C ILE A 351 4.47 -20.74 10.39
N LYS A 352 3.15 -20.49 10.39
CA LYS A 352 2.10 -21.55 10.39
C LYS A 352 1.35 -21.62 9.07
N ASP A 353 1.10 -20.47 8.45
CA ASP A 353 0.58 -20.35 7.10
C ASP A 353 1.60 -19.65 6.22
N GLN A 354 2.39 -20.47 5.51
CA GLN A 354 3.42 -20.03 4.60
C GLN A 354 2.87 -19.16 3.46
N ALA A 355 1.66 -19.46 2.98
CA ALA A 355 1.06 -18.74 1.85
C ALA A 355 0.63 -17.34 2.27
N THR A 356 0.02 -17.19 3.46
CA THR A 356 -0.29 -15.88 4.03
C THR A 356 0.98 -15.09 4.36
N PHE A 357 2.01 -15.72 4.93
CA PHE A 357 3.28 -15.06 5.22
C PHE A 357 3.98 -14.53 3.95
N GLN A 358 4.05 -15.35 2.89
CA GLN A 358 4.57 -14.95 1.58
C GLN A 358 3.72 -13.86 0.91
N ALA A 359 2.38 -13.95 0.96
CA ALA A 359 1.49 -12.94 0.40
C ALA A 359 1.60 -11.58 1.11
N LYS A 360 2.05 -11.57 2.37
CA LYS A 360 2.40 -10.36 3.15
C LYS A 360 3.82 -9.85 2.90
N GLY A 361 4.59 -10.48 2.00
CA GLY A 361 5.97 -10.11 1.72
C GLY A 361 6.98 -10.57 2.77
N GLY A 362 6.62 -11.55 3.62
CA GLY A 362 7.45 -12.03 4.73
C GLY A 362 8.83 -12.54 4.32
N GLU A 363 8.94 -13.11 3.10
CA GLU A 363 10.21 -13.56 2.50
C GLU A 363 10.76 -12.58 1.45
N THR A 364 10.09 -11.45 1.20
CA THR A 364 10.53 -10.44 0.22
C THR A 364 11.67 -9.64 0.82
N ILE A 365 12.90 -10.15 0.66
CA ILE A 365 14.12 -9.52 1.17
C ILE A 365 14.25 -8.12 0.59
N LEU A 366 14.24 -7.14 1.50
CA LEU A 366 14.60 -5.77 1.21
C LEU A 366 16.12 -5.72 1.15
N THR A 367 16.67 -5.71 -0.07
CA THR A 367 18.11 -5.51 -0.27
C THR A 367 18.52 -4.21 0.38
N ALA A 368 19.40 -4.30 1.38
CA ALA A 368 20.02 -3.12 1.94
C ALA A 368 20.66 -2.28 0.82
N PRO A 369 20.63 -0.95 0.93
CA PRO A 369 21.54 -0.06 0.23
C PRO A 369 22.90 -0.71 -0.07
N THR A 370 23.23 -0.89 -1.35
CA THR A 370 24.51 -1.53 -1.70
C THR A 370 25.64 -0.63 -1.22
N THR A 371 26.45 -1.15 -0.30
CA THR A 371 27.63 -0.51 0.29
C THR A 371 28.79 -0.38 -0.71
N THR A 372 28.56 0.35 -1.80
CA THR A 372 29.58 0.64 -2.82
C THR A 372 30.31 1.93 -2.49
N THR A 373 31.32 1.82 -1.61
CA THR A 373 32.34 2.86 -1.29
C THR A 373 31.81 4.17 -0.69
N SER A 374 32.70 4.96 -0.10
CA SER A 374 32.44 6.36 0.24
C SER A 374 32.17 7.16 -1.04
N LEU A 375 30.94 7.63 -1.25
CA LEU A 375 30.56 8.38 -2.46
C LEU A 375 30.41 9.87 -2.18
N ASP A 376 30.83 10.68 -3.16
CA ASP A 376 31.04 12.12 -3.01
C ASP A 376 29.72 12.91 -3.02
N ALA A 377 29.70 14.07 -2.35
CA ALA A 377 28.55 14.96 -2.22
C ALA A 377 27.91 15.37 -3.57
N SER A 378 28.65 15.31 -4.68
CA SER A 378 28.13 15.51 -6.03
C SER A 378 27.06 14.47 -6.43
N GLN A 379 27.18 13.24 -5.93
CA GLN A 379 26.27 12.15 -6.24
C GLN A 379 24.95 12.29 -5.48
N SER A 380 25.00 12.69 -4.20
CA SER A 380 23.81 13.05 -3.42
C SER A 380 23.08 14.26 -4.02
N ALA A 381 23.81 15.29 -4.46
CA ALA A 381 23.22 16.46 -5.14
C ALA A 381 22.56 16.08 -6.48
N SER A 382 23.14 15.13 -7.22
CA SER A 382 22.56 14.58 -8.45
C SER A 382 21.26 13.80 -8.18
N LEU A 383 21.23 12.99 -7.11
CA LEU A 383 20.04 12.24 -6.71
C LEU A 383 18.93 13.13 -6.14
N GLN A 384 19.26 14.15 -5.36
CA GLN A 384 18.29 15.19 -4.93
C GLN A 384 17.70 15.93 -6.13
N THR A 385 18.52 16.27 -7.12
CA THR A 385 18.05 16.87 -8.39
C THR A 385 17.13 15.91 -9.14
N SER A 386 17.47 14.62 -9.18
CA SER A 386 16.66 13.57 -9.82
C SER A 386 15.33 13.34 -9.08
N LEU A 387 15.32 13.44 -7.75
CA LEU A 387 14.11 13.33 -6.93
C LEU A 387 13.17 14.50 -7.20
N ALA A 388 13.68 15.73 -7.23
CA ALA A 388 12.90 16.91 -7.58
C ALA A 388 12.30 16.81 -8.99
N GLN A 389 13.06 16.27 -9.96
CA GLN A 389 12.55 16.00 -11.32
C GLN A 389 11.47 14.91 -11.35
N ALA A 390 11.65 13.82 -10.61
CA ALA A 390 10.65 12.75 -10.51
C ALA A 390 9.36 13.24 -9.84
N GLN A 391 9.48 14.04 -8.77
CA GLN A 391 8.35 14.69 -8.10
C GLN A 391 7.61 15.65 -9.03
N ALA A 392 8.33 16.49 -9.79
CA ALA A 392 7.72 17.38 -10.78
C ALA A 392 7.00 16.60 -11.90
N ALA A 393 7.58 15.48 -12.37
CA ALA A 393 6.94 14.60 -13.35
C ALA A 393 5.67 13.93 -12.81
N TYR A 394 5.67 13.52 -11.53
CA TYR A 394 4.50 12.97 -10.84
C TYR A 394 3.38 14.01 -10.70
N GLN A 395 3.68 15.25 -10.30
CA GLN A 395 2.68 16.33 -10.24
C GLN A 395 2.09 16.64 -11.63
N ALA A 396 2.94 16.71 -12.67
CA ALA A 396 2.47 16.89 -14.05
C ALA A 396 1.65 15.68 -14.58
N ALA A 397 1.81 14.49 -14.01
CA ALA A 397 0.95 13.34 -14.30
C ALA A 397 -0.42 13.44 -13.60
N LEU A 398 -0.45 13.91 -12.35
CA LEU A 398 -1.70 14.19 -11.62
C LEU A 398 -2.54 15.27 -12.30
N GLU A 399 -1.93 16.37 -12.77
CA GLU A 399 -2.62 17.42 -13.54
C GLU A 399 -3.26 16.87 -14.84
N LYS A 400 -2.58 15.94 -15.52
CA LYS A 400 -3.12 15.29 -16.72
C LYS A 400 -4.26 14.32 -16.41
N LEU A 401 -4.19 13.63 -15.27
CA LEU A 401 -5.27 12.76 -14.79
C LEU A 401 -6.54 13.57 -14.48
N ASP A 402 -6.41 14.72 -13.81
CA ASP A 402 -7.53 15.63 -13.53
C ASP A 402 -8.16 16.20 -14.82
N GLN A 403 -7.34 16.59 -15.80
CA GLN A 403 -7.81 17.01 -17.12
C GLN A 403 -8.53 15.87 -17.88
N ALA A 404 -8.00 14.65 -17.83
CA ALA A 404 -8.61 13.49 -18.47
C ALA A 404 -9.93 13.10 -17.79
N GLN A 405 -10.00 13.13 -16.46
CA GLN A 405 -11.23 12.92 -15.70
C GLN A 405 -12.29 13.98 -16.04
N THR A 406 -11.88 15.25 -16.19
CA THR A 406 -12.78 16.34 -16.59
C THR A 406 -13.35 16.11 -18.00
N LYS A 407 -12.52 15.71 -18.97
CA LYS A 407 -12.98 15.32 -20.32
C LYS A 407 -13.94 14.14 -20.29
N LEU A 408 -13.63 13.09 -19.52
CA LEU A 408 -14.47 11.91 -19.39
C LEU A 408 -15.85 12.26 -18.81
N ASN A 409 -15.89 13.09 -17.77
CA ASN A 409 -17.14 13.59 -17.19
C ASN A 409 -17.97 14.39 -18.20
N GLN A 410 -17.33 15.25 -19.01
CA GLN A 410 -18.00 16.02 -20.06
C GLN A 410 -18.54 15.11 -21.17
N ALA A 411 -17.73 14.17 -21.68
CA ALA A 411 -18.16 13.23 -22.72
C ALA A 411 -19.34 12.36 -22.25
N GLN A 412 -19.36 11.94 -20.98
CA GLN A 412 -20.49 11.22 -20.38
C GLN A 412 -21.74 12.09 -20.26
N ALA A 413 -21.60 13.39 -19.96
CA ALA A 413 -22.71 14.34 -19.94
C ALA A 413 -23.27 14.58 -21.36
N ASP A 414 -22.40 14.70 -22.36
CA ASP A 414 -22.78 14.89 -23.77
C ASP A 414 -23.48 13.65 -24.33
N LEU A 415 -22.99 12.44 -24.00
CA LEU A 415 -23.66 11.17 -24.34
C LEU A 415 -25.06 11.10 -23.71
N LYS A 416 -25.21 11.48 -22.44
CA LYS A 416 -26.51 11.54 -21.76
C LYS A 416 -27.46 12.57 -22.42
N ALA A 417 -26.92 13.68 -22.91
CA ALA A 417 -27.69 14.67 -23.66
C ALA A 417 -28.13 14.14 -25.04
N ALA A 418 -27.24 13.50 -25.80
CA ALA A 418 -27.56 12.88 -27.08
C ALA A 418 -28.61 11.76 -26.95
N GLN A 419 -28.49 10.89 -25.94
CA GLN A 419 -29.49 9.86 -25.62
C GLN A 419 -30.86 10.46 -25.28
N SER A 420 -30.88 11.62 -24.61
CA SER A 420 -32.11 12.35 -24.31
C SER A 420 -32.75 12.95 -25.57
N GLN A 421 -31.94 13.44 -26.52
CA GLN A 421 -32.41 13.95 -27.80
C GLN A 421 -32.95 12.84 -28.72
N LEU A 422 -32.30 11.67 -28.76
CA LEU A 422 -32.79 10.48 -29.46
C LEU A 422 -34.15 10.03 -28.92
N SER A 423 -34.29 9.98 -27.59
CA SER A 423 -35.56 9.66 -26.92
C SER A 423 -36.68 10.66 -27.25
N ALA A 424 -36.34 11.95 -27.43
CA ALA A 424 -37.28 12.98 -27.87
C ALA A 424 -37.67 12.84 -29.36
N ALA A 425 -36.74 12.43 -30.22
CA ALA A 425 -37.02 12.16 -31.64
C ALA A 425 -37.99 10.97 -31.81
N ASP A 426 -37.78 9.88 -31.07
CA ASP A 426 -38.64 8.68 -31.11
C ASP A 426 -40.05 8.93 -30.55
N THR A 427 -40.16 9.71 -29.47
CA THR A 427 -41.48 10.10 -28.92
C THR A 427 -42.24 11.06 -29.86
N THR A 428 -41.54 11.91 -30.61
CA THR A 428 -42.16 12.74 -31.65
C THR A 428 -42.69 11.87 -32.79
N SER A 429 -41.87 10.93 -33.28
CA SER A 429 -42.22 9.97 -34.34
C SER A 429 -43.50 9.18 -34.01
N SER A 430 -43.58 8.59 -32.81
CA SER A 430 -44.74 7.81 -32.36
C SER A 430 -46.01 8.64 -32.16
N SER A 431 -45.92 9.94 -31.84
CA SER A 431 -47.08 10.82 -31.66
C SER A 431 -47.84 11.13 -32.97
N THR A 432 -47.16 11.08 -34.12
CA THR A 432 -47.77 11.43 -35.42
C THR A 432 -48.58 10.29 -36.06
N GLY A 433 -48.55 9.08 -35.49
CA GLY A 433 -49.29 7.91 -35.96
C GLY A 433 -50.76 7.84 -35.52
N SER A 434 -51.21 8.67 -34.57
CA SER A 434 -52.60 8.65 -34.05
C SER A 434 -53.23 10.04 -34.01
N CYS A 435 -53.75 10.49 -35.15
CA CYS A 435 -54.74 11.57 -35.14
C CYS A 435 -56.13 10.99 -34.82
N SER A 436 -56.41 10.72 -33.54
CA SER A 436 -57.78 10.47 -33.09
C SER A 436 -58.07 11.02 -31.68
N LYS A 437 -58.73 12.19 -31.66
CA LYS A 437 -59.53 12.81 -30.58
C LYS A 437 -59.01 12.78 -29.12
N SER A 438 -58.65 13.98 -28.67
CA SER A 438 -59.17 14.61 -27.43
C SER A 438 -59.15 13.82 -26.11
N GLY A 439 -58.24 14.18 -25.22
CA GLY A 439 -58.32 13.83 -23.79
C GLY A 439 -57.17 14.40 -22.98
N THR A 440 -57.47 15.31 -22.04
CA THR A 440 -56.49 15.96 -21.16
C THR A 440 -56.05 15.03 -20.03
N SER A 441 -54.76 14.80 -19.85
CA SER A 441 -54.20 14.46 -18.52
C SER A 441 -52.73 14.88 -18.41
N ASN A 442 -52.42 15.66 -17.37
CA ASN A 442 -51.04 15.85 -16.91
C ASN A 442 -50.56 14.54 -16.27
N ASN A 443 -49.35 14.09 -16.62
CA ASN A 443 -48.58 13.24 -15.72
C ASN A 443 -47.08 13.52 -15.88
N SER A 444 -46.48 14.14 -14.88
CA SER A 444 -45.05 14.47 -14.84
C SER A 444 -44.28 13.32 -14.19
N SER A 445 -43.62 12.48 -14.99
CA SER A 445 -42.67 11.48 -14.50
C SER A 445 -41.32 12.13 -14.22
N SER A 446 -41.04 12.42 -12.95
CA SER A 446 -39.76 12.95 -12.47
C SER A 446 -38.67 11.86 -12.45
N SER A 447 -37.66 12.00 -13.30
CA SER A 447 -36.52 11.08 -13.38
C SER A 447 -35.49 11.36 -12.27
N THR A 448 -35.69 10.76 -11.09
CA THR A 448 -34.76 10.87 -9.96
C THR A 448 -33.40 10.27 -10.30
N THR A 449 -32.33 11.08 -10.32
CA THR A 449 -30.97 10.58 -10.54
C THR A 449 -30.41 10.02 -9.23
N ILE A 450 -30.13 8.71 -9.22
CA ILE A 450 -29.59 7.99 -8.06
C ILE A 450 -28.07 7.84 -8.22
N VAL A 451 -27.32 8.27 -7.21
CA VAL A 451 -25.85 8.14 -7.17
C VAL A 451 -25.48 7.01 -6.23
N LYS A 452 -24.59 6.10 -6.68
CA LYS A 452 -23.93 5.10 -5.85
C LYS A 452 -22.67 5.73 -5.26
N VAL A 453 -22.56 5.73 -3.93
CA VAL A 453 -21.32 6.13 -3.25
C VAL A 453 -20.53 4.86 -2.95
N ILE A 454 -19.25 4.86 -3.32
CA ILE A 454 -18.33 3.73 -3.15
C ILE A 454 -17.33 4.10 -2.05
N GLY A 455 -17.10 3.18 -1.11
CA GLY A 455 -16.16 3.34 -0.02
C GLY A 455 -14.70 3.15 -0.45
N PRO A 456 -13.73 3.43 0.45
CA PRO A 456 -12.30 3.27 0.17
C PRO A 456 -11.88 1.82 -0.17
N ASP A 457 -12.73 0.84 0.16
CA ASP A 457 -12.58 -0.59 -0.10
C ASP A 457 -13.21 -1.05 -1.43
N GLY A 458 -13.81 -0.12 -2.20
CA GLY A 458 -14.50 -0.43 -3.45
C GLY A 458 -15.93 -0.95 -3.30
N GLN A 459 -16.49 -1.03 -2.07
CA GLN A 459 -17.88 -1.47 -1.86
C GLN A 459 -18.89 -0.31 -1.93
N VAL A 460 -20.11 -0.60 -2.37
CA VAL A 460 -21.18 0.40 -2.42
C VAL A 460 -21.74 0.63 -1.02
N ILE A 461 -21.34 1.74 -0.39
CA ILE A 461 -21.75 2.11 0.97
C ILE A 461 -23.12 2.80 1.04
N GLY A 462 -23.71 3.17 -0.11
CA GLY A 462 -25.08 3.66 -0.18
C GLY A 462 -25.52 4.12 -1.57
N THR A 463 -26.85 4.27 -1.72
CA THR A 463 -27.49 4.88 -2.89
C THR A 463 -28.41 6.00 -2.44
N TRP A 464 -28.16 7.23 -2.92
CA TRP A 464 -28.96 8.41 -2.57
C TRP A 464 -29.43 9.15 -3.82
N SER A 465 -30.54 9.88 -3.69
CA SER A 465 -30.93 10.90 -4.67
C SER A 465 -30.06 12.14 -4.49
N LEU A 466 -29.74 12.83 -5.58
CA LEU A 466 -29.11 14.16 -5.52
C LEU A 466 -29.99 15.21 -4.81
N ASP A 467 -31.30 14.97 -4.74
CA ASP A 467 -32.28 15.81 -4.07
C ASP A 467 -32.53 15.40 -2.60
N ASP A 468 -31.83 14.38 -2.07
CA ASP A 468 -31.99 13.94 -0.67
C ASP A 468 -31.38 14.97 0.30
N PRO A 469 -32.15 15.57 1.23
CA PRO A 469 -31.63 16.52 2.20
C PRO A 469 -30.59 15.92 3.17
N ASN A 470 -30.48 14.58 3.26
CA ASN A 470 -29.50 13.88 4.10
C ASN A 470 -28.24 13.44 3.34
N PHE A 471 -28.03 13.89 2.09
CA PHE A 471 -26.84 13.50 1.32
C PHE A 471 -25.52 13.97 2.00
N PRO A 472 -24.61 13.05 2.39
CA PRO A 472 -23.56 13.34 3.38
C PRO A 472 -22.43 14.29 2.92
N TYR A 473 -22.34 14.64 1.63
CA TYR A 473 -21.21 15.39 1.06
C TYR A 473 -21.54 16.81 0.55
N ARG A 474 -22.64 17.43 0.99
CA ARG A 474 -22.99 18.82 0.60
C ARG A 474 -21.95 19.89 0.96
N TRP A 475 -21.01 19.60 1.86
CA TRP A 475 -19.98 20.57 2.30
C TRP A 475 -18.86 20.82 1.27
N ALA A 476 -18.65 19.91 0.32
CA ALA A 476 -17.54 19.97 -0.63
C ALA A 476 -17.78 20.85 -1.87
N LEU A 477 -19.01 21.29 -2.13
CA LEU A 477 -19.39 21.98 -3.38
C LEU A 477 -19.42 23.52 -3.31
N ASN A 478 -19.29 24.11 -2.11
CA ASN A 478 -19.42 25.56 -1.90
C ASN A 478 -18.08 26.29 -1.62
N ASN A 479 -16.94 25.60 -1.74
CA ASN A 479 -15.60 26.19 -1.53
C ASN A 479 -14.61 25.75 -2.63
N LYS A 480 -14.82 26.24 -3.86
CA LYS A 480 -13.79 26.49 -4.87
C LYS A 480 -14.15 27.74 -5.66
#